data_AF-A0A9P6KPP5-F1
#
_entry.id   AF-A0A9P6KPP5-F1
#
_cell.length_a   1.000
_cell.length_b   1.000
_cell.length_c   1.000
_cell.angle_alpha   90.00
_cell.angle_beta   90.00
_cell.angle_gamma   90.00
#
_symmetry.space_group_name_H-M   'P 1'
#
loop_
_entity.id
_entity.type
_entity.pdbx_description
1 polymer ?
#
loop_
_entity_poly.entity_id
_entity_poly.type
_entity_poly.pdbx_seq_one_letter_code
_entity_poly.pdbx_strand_id
1 'polypeptide(L)'
;MENIKILGRLDAKGTKLAASAAAVLNTKTNNREGRISQTFLRDIHRQCGPEQVVLCAAGLGKQRVVCLNNKERTWLVQYVKSCAVIFASPFLHAVAQECQIPERDGL
;
A
#
# COMPACT_ATOMS: atom_id res chain seq x y z
N MET A 1 -16.72 -16.48 -0.45
CA MET A 1 -15.94 -15.24 -0.60
C MET A 1 -16.92 -14.09 -0.57
N GLU A 2 -16.75 -13.13 0.34
CA GLU A 2 -17.49 -11.87 0.28
C GLU A 2 -17.06 -11.11 -0.98
N ASN A 3 -18.02 -10.54 -1.71
CA ASN A 3 -17.74 -9.72 -2.89
C ASN A 3 -17.13 -8.39 -2.45
N ILE A 4 -15.80 -8.28 -2.52
CA ILE A 4 -15.11 -7.02 -2.25
C ILE A 4 -15.38 -6.07 -3.42
N LYS A 5 -16.04 -4.94 -3.14
CA LYS A 5 -16.34 -3.89 -4.13
C LYS A 5 -15.57 -2.61 -3.79
N ILE A 6 -14.84 -2.06 -4.76
CA ILE A 6 -14.20 -0.75 -4.62
C ILE A 6 -15.27 0.34 -4.79
N LEU A 7 -15.46 1.13 -3.75
CA LEU A 7 -16.46 2.21 -3.72
C LEU A 7 -15.97 3.52 -4.33
N GLY A 8 -14.70 3.61 -4.72
CA GLY A 8 -14.12 4.80 -5.37
C GLY A 8 -14.08 6.03 -4.48
N ARG A 9 -13.86 5.85 -3.16
CA ARG A 9 -13.80 6.95 -2.19
C ARG A 9 -12.72 6.72 -1.15
N LEU A 10 -12.04 7.79 -0.78
CA LEU A 10 -11.12 7.88 0.35
C LEU A 10 -11.57 9.04 1.24
N ASP A 11 -11.58 8.83 2.55
CA ASP A 11 -11.78 9.91 3.50
C ASP A 11 -10.48 10.74 3.65
N ALA A 12 -10.58 11.91 4.28
CA ALA A 12 -9.43 12.81 4.44
C ALA A 12 -8.23 12.13 5.14
N LYS A 13 -8.50 11.16 6.02
CA LYS A 13 -7.46 10.38 6.70
C LYS A 13 -6.77 9.43 5.73
N GLY A 14 -7.53 8.67 4.94
CA GLY A 14 -7.04 7.75 3.92
C GLY A 14 -6.19 8.47 2.88
N THR A 15 -6.63 9.65 2.42
CA THR A 15 -5.84 10.48 1.48
C THR A 15 -4.50 10.91 2.07
N LYS A 16 -4.47 11.38 3.33
CA LYS A 16 -3.21 11.74 4.01
C LYS A 16 -2.28 10.53 4.17
N LEU A 17 -2.83 9.36 4.49
CA LEU A 17 -2.06 8.13 4.62
C LEU A 17 -1.50 7.67 3.26
N ALA A 18 -2.30 7.74 2.19
CA ALA A 18 -1.85 7.44 0.84
C ALA A 18 -0.72 8.39 0.39
N ALA A 19 -0.88 9.70 0.60
CA ALA A 19 0.16 10.69 0.30
C ALA A 19 1.46 10.43 1.10
N SER A 20 1.34 9.98 2.35
CA SER A 20 2.51 9.62 3.16
C SER A 20 3.28 8.40 2.62
N ALA A 21 2.64 7.55 1.81
CA ALA A 21 3.25 6.34 1.30
C ALA A 21 4.41 6.63 0.33
N ALA A 22 4.29 7.64 -0.54
CA ALA A 22 5.38 8.08 -1.42
C ALA A 22 6.62 8.48 -0.60
N ALA A 23 6.42 9.28 0.45
CA ALA A 23 7.48 9.68 1.35
C ALA A 23 8.13 8.47 2.04
N VAL A 24 7.34 7.48 2.47
CA VAL A 24 7.86 6.25 3.08
C VAL A 24 8.67 5.39 2.10
N LEU A 25 8.28 5.31 0.83
CA LEU A 25 9.02 4.56 -0.18
C LEU A 25 10.39 5.17 -0.47
N ASN A 26 10.46 6.51 -0.54
CA ASN A 26 11.64 7.27 -0.97
C ASN A 26 12.57 7.70 0.18
N THR A 27 12.07 7.82 1.41
CA THR A 27 12.86 8.35 2.53
C THR A 27 13.57 7.24 3.31
N LYS A 28 14.88 7.41 3.56
CA LYS A 28 15.62 6.53 4.47
C LYS A 28 15.04 6.65 5.89
N THR A 29 14.51 5.55 6.45
CA THR A 29 13.96 5.55 7.80
C THR A 29 14.98 5.05 8.82
N ASN A 30 15.19 5.82 9.89
CA ASN A 30 16.21 5.54 10.90
C ASN A 30 15.70 4.69 12.08
N ASN A 31 14.39 4.69 12.33
CA ASN A 31 13.77 3.90 13.41
C ASN A 31 13.22 2.55 12.91
N ARG A 32 13.10 1.58 13.84
CA ARG A 32 12.68 0.20 13.55
C ARG A 32 11.29 0.13 12.90
N GLU A 33 10.33 0.87 13.42
CA GLU A 33 8.96 0.88 12.93
C GLU A 33 8.84 1.42 11.51
N GLY A 34 9.57 2.49 11.22
CA GLY A 34 9.67 3.08 9.90
C GLY A 34 10.24 2.07 8.90
N ARG A 35 11.30 1.35 9.28
CA ARG A 35 11.87 0.29 8.44
C ARG A 35 10.88 -0.85 8.19
N ILE A 36 10.09 -1.25 9.19
CA ILE A 36 9.05 -2.27 9.03
C ILE A 36 7.99 -1.82 8.03
N SER A 37 7.45 -0.61 8.20
CA SER A 37 6.44 -0.06 7.30
C SER A 37 6.98 0.14 5.88
N GLN A 38 8.22 0.63 5.75
CA GLN A 38 8.87 0.82 4.46
C GLN A 38 9.11 -0.50 3.74
N THR A 39 9.60 -1.52 4.44
CA THR A 39 9.82 -2.85 3.85
C THR A 39 8.52 -3.43 3.33
N PHE A 40 7.46 -3.39 4.14
CA PHE A 40 6.14 -3.87 3.74
C PHE A 40 5.59 -3.14 2.50
N LEU A 41 5.64 -1.80 2.48
CA LEU A 41 5.15 -1.03 1.32
C LEU A 41 6.00 -1.26 0.07
N ARG A 42 7.32 -1.47 0.22
CA ARG A 42 8.19 -1.86 -0.90
C ARG A 42 7.86 -3.23 -1.45
N ASP A 43 7.53 -4.19 -0.58
CA ASP A 43 7.12 -5.53 -1.01
C ASP A 43 5.80 -5.48 -1.78
N ILE A 44 4.82 -4.70 -1.29
CA ILE A 44 3.58 -4.44 -2.01
C ILE A 44 3.85 -3.77 -3.37
N HIS A 45 4.63 -2.68 -3.38
CA HIS A 45 4.99 -1.96 -4.61
C HIS A 45 5.62 -2.88 -5.65
N ARG A 46 6.63 -3.64 -5.24
CA ARG A 46 7.36 -4.55 -6.13
C ARG A 46 6.54 -5.73 -6.62
N GLN A 47 5.57 -6.21 -5.87
CA GLN A 47 4.83 -7.42 -6.22
C GLN A 47 3.45 -7.15 -6.84
N CYS A 48 2.83 -6.04 -6.45
CA CYS A 48 1.43 -5.74 -6.76
C CYS A 48 1.27 -4.46 -7.57
N GLY A 49 2.11 -3.44 -7.35
CA GLY A 49 2.07 -2.16 -8.06
C GLY A 49 1.66 -0.96 -7.20
N PRO A 50 1.67 0.25 -7.78
CA PRO A 50 1.42 1.50 -7.06
C PRO A 50 0.00 1.64 -6.52
N GLU A 51 -1.01 1.09 -7.20
CA GLU A 51 -2.41 1.13 -6.74
C GLU A 51 -2.60 0.37 -5.42
N GLN A 52 -1.96 -0.80 -5.29
CA GLN A 52 -2.04 -1.59 -4.07
C GLN A 52 -1.22 -0.96 -2.93
N VAL A 53 -0.18 -0.17 -3.23
CA VAL A 53 0.48 0.65 -2.21
C VAL A 53 -0.50 1.64 -1.62
N VAL A 54 -1.27 2.35 -2.45
CA VAL A 54 -2.32 3.28 -2.00
C VAL A 54 -3.34 2.55 -1.13
N LEU A 55 -3.85 1.41 -1.61
CA LEU A 55 -4.83 0.60 -0.88
C LEU A 55 -4.32 0.19 0.51
N CYS A 56 -3.11 -0.35 0.58
CA CYS A 56 -2.52 -0.78 1.84
C CYS A 56 -2.19 0.40 2.76
N ALA A 57 -1.66 1.49 2.23
CA ALA A 57 -1.32 2.67 3.02
C ALA A 57 -2.57 3.31 3.63
N ALA A 58 -3.61 3.53 2.82
CA ALA A 58 -4.87 4.13 3.28
C ALA A 58 -5.65 3.19 4.22
N GLY A 59 -5.69 1.88 3.93
CA GLY A 59 -6.47 0.91 4.70
C GLY A 59 -5.83 0.47 6.02
N LEU A 60 -4.50 0.38 6.07
CA LEU A 60 -3.77 -0.11 7.25
C LEU A 60 -3.10 1.05 8.00
N GLY A 61 -2.43 1.93 7.28
CA GLY A 61 -1.51 2.90 7.85
C GLY A 61 -0.30 2.26 8.56
N LYS A 62 0.67 3.10 8.93
CA LYS A 62 1.93 2.66 9.57
C LYS A 62 1.69 1.81 10.82
N GLN A 63 0.82 2.27 11.72
CA GLN A 63 0.64 1.65 13.03
C GLN A 63 0.18 0.19 12.92
N ARG A 64 -0.83 -0.09 12.08
CA ARG A 64 -1.32 -1.47 11.91
C ARG A 64 -0.24 -2.36 11.32
N VAL A 65 0.50 -1.89 10.32
CA VAL A 65 1.60 -2.66 9.70
C VAL A 65 2.69 -3.02 10.72
N VAL A 66 3.01 -2.11 11.64
CA VAL A 66 4.02 -2.33 12.69
C VAL A 66 3.54 -3.35 13.74
N CYS A 67 2.24 -3.38 14.04
CA CYS A 67 1.66 -4.36 14.95
C CYS A 67 1.59 -5.78 14.36
N LEU A 68 1.62 -5.92 13.03
CA LEU A 68 1.63 -7.23 12.39
C LEU A 68 2.99 -7.92 12.56
N ASN A 69 2.95 -9.20 12.92
CA ASN A 69 4.14 -10.04 12.92
C ASN A 69 4.62 -10.32 11.49
N ASN A 70 5.80 -10.94 11.36
CA ASN A 70 6.39 -11.18 10.04
C ASN A 70 5.52 -12.10 9.16
N LYS A 71 4.92 -13.15 9.74
CA LYS A 71 4.07 -14.10 8.99
C LYS A 71 2.82 -13.42 8.46
N GLU A 72 2.18 -12.58 9.28
CA GLU A 72 0.99 -11.82 8.89
C GLU A 72 1.29 -10.83 7.78
N ARG A 73 2.43 -10.11 7.85
CA ARG A 73 2.86 -9.20 6.78
C ARG A 73 3.10 -9.95 5.48
N THR A 74 3.81 -11.08 5.51
CA THR A 74 4.04 -11.91 4.33
C THR A 74 2.73 -12.43 3.74
N TRP A 75 1.84 -12.95 4.58
CA TRP A 75 0.53 -13.43 4.14
C TRP A 75 -0.29 -12.32 3.50
N LEU A 76 -0.26 -11.10 4.06
CA LEU A 76 -1.00 -9.98 3.52
C LEU A 76 -0.48 -9.54 2.15
N VAL A 77 0.84 -9.56 1.93
CA VAL A 77 1.42 -9.32 0.59
C VAL A 77 0.93 -10.36 -0.40
N GLN A 78 0.95 -11.64 -0.03
CA GLN A 78 0.46 -12.74 -0.87
C GLN A 78 -1.04 -12.61 -1.17
N TYR A 79 -1.84 -12.24 -0.17
CA TYR A 79 -3.27 -12.04 -0.31
C TYR A 79 -3.56 -10.90 -1.30
N VAL A 80 -2.93 -9.73 -1.12
CA VAL A 80 -3.09 -8.58 -2.00
C VAL A 80 -2.69 -8.92 -3.43
N LYS A 81 -1.57 -9.66 -3.61
CA LYS A 81 -1.13 -10.16 -4.92
C LYS A 81 -2.17 -11.09 -5.56
N SER A 82 -2.73 -12.03 -4.80
CA SER A 82 -3.72 -12.98 -5.30
C SER A 82 -5.05 -12.32 -5.69
N CYS A 83 -5.34 -11.17 -5.09
CA CYS A 83 -6.54 -10.38 -5.35
C CYS A 83 -6.28 -9.18 -6.29
N ALA A 84 -5.14 -9.11 -6.97
CA ALA A 84 -4.75 -7.94 -7.77
C ALA A 84 -5.82 -7.53 -8.79
N VAL A 85 -6.48 -8.50 -9.44
CA VAL A 85 -7.55 -8.26 -10.41
C VAL A 85 -8.77 -7.60 -9.75
N ILE A 86 -9.14 -8.02 -8.54
CA ILE A 86 -10.26 -7.43 -7.78
C ILE A 86 -9.93 -6.01 -7.34
N PHE A 87 -8.65 -5.76 -7.05
CA PHE A 87 -8.16 -4.46 -6.63
C PHE A 87 -7.80 -3.51 -7.77
N ALA A 88 -7.86 -3.96 -9.02
CA ALA A 88 -7.66 -3.11 -10.18
C ALA A 88 -8.80 -2.07 -10.24
N SER A 89 -8.46 -0.81 -10.05
CA SER A 89 -9.44 0.28 -10.04
C SER A 89 -8.86 1.56 -10.63
N PRO A 90 -9.54 2.19 -11.61
CA PRO A 90 -9.14 3.49 -12.14
C PRO A 90 -9.04 4.56 -11.04
N PHE A 91 -9.84 4.45 -9.99
CA PHE A 91 -9.77 5.39 -8.86
C PHE A 91 -8.45 5.24 -8.09
N LEU A 92 -8.02 4.01 -7.79
CA LEU A 92 -6.74 3.79 -7.10
C LEU A 92 -5.56 4.21 -7.97
N HIS A 93 -5.67 4.03 -9.29
CA HIS A 93 -4.68 4.53 -10.24
C HIS A 93 -4.56 6.06 -10.20
N ALA A 94 -5.68 6.77 -10.27
CA ALA A 94 -5.69 8.24 -10.18
C ALA A 94 -5.11 8.73 -8.84
N VAL A 95 -5.45 8.09 -7.73
CA VAL A 95 -4.91 8.45 -6.41
C VAL A 95 -3.41 8.16 -6.32
N ALA A 96 -2.93 7.06 -6.91
CA ALA A 96 -1.51 6.75 -6.95
C ALA A 96 -0.71 7.82 -7.70
N GLN A 97 -1.24 8.30 -8.83
CA GLN A 97 -0.66 9.41 -9.59
C GLN A 97 -0.68 10.72 -8.79
N GLU A 98 -1.81 11.08 -8.18
CA GLU A 98 -1.94 12.29 -7.35
C GLU A 98 -0.98 12.27 -6.15
N CYS A 99 -0.83 11.11 -5.52
CA CYS A 99 0.09 10.91 -4.39
C CYS A 99 1.56 10.73 -4.82
N GLN A 100 1.85 10.74 -6.13
CA GLN A 100 3.19 10.54 -6.69
C GLN A 100 3.84 9.24 -6.21
N ILE A 101 3.06 8.15 -6.12
CA ILE A 101 3.63 6.83 -5.90
C ILE A 101 4.45 6.46 -7.14
N PRO A 102 5.72 6.07 -7.01
CA PRO A 102 6.53 5.68 -8.15
C PRO A 102 5.87 4.55 -8.94
N GLU A 103 5.99 4.58 -10.26
CA GLU A 103 5.64 3.42 -11.08
C GLU A 103 6.51 2.22 -10.70
N ARG A 104 6.04 1.01 -11.04
CA ARG A 104 6.86 -0.18 -10.85
C ARG A 104 8.00 -0.13 -11.85
N ASP A 105 9.22 0.12 -11.37
CA ASP A 105 10.41 -0.03 -12.21
C ASP A 105 10.40 -1.45 -12.79
N GLY A 106 10.32 -1.53 -14.12
CA GLY A 106 10.41 -2.78 -14.86
C GLY A 106 11.80 -3.36 -14.69
N LEU A 107 11.90 -4.40 -13.84
CA LEU A 107 12.99 -5.37 -13.87
C LEU A 107 12.46 -6.67 -14.44
#